data_AF-R0INP2-F1
#
_entry.id   AF-R0INP2-F1
#
_cell.length_a   1.000
_cell.length_b   1.000
_cell.length_c   1.000
_cell.angle_alpha   90.00
_cell.angle_beta   90.00
_cell.angle_gamma   90.00
#
_symmetry.space_group_name_H-M   'P 1'
#
loop_
_entity.id
_entity.type
_entity.pdbx_description
1 polymer ?
#
loop_
_entity_poly.entity_id
_entity_poly.type
_entity_poly.pdbx_seq_one_letter_code
_entity_poly.pdbx_strand_id
1 'polypeptide(L)'
;MEGVNSEKRNGKVRCSFGYDPLGEQFKVLRITWLRKGTQEWLGEYHVLTLGTGNLSWRKIQCRILHYPLEDNGICINGVLYYPARLSTGKHTMVCFDVRSEKFFIANID
;
A
#
# COMPACT_ATOMS: atom_id res chain seq x y z
N MET A 1 -28.87 -27.92 9.17
CA MET A 1 -27.79 -27.19 9.86
C MET A 1 -27.06 -26.36 8.83
N GLU A 2 -26.79 -25.12 9.20
CA GLU A 2 -26.72 -23.95 8.33
C GLU A 2 -25.57 -23.98 7.32
N GLY A 3 -25.91 -23.66 6.06
CA GLY A 3 -24.91 -23.38 5.03
C GLY A 3 -24.20 -22.08 5.37
N VAL A 4 -22.92 -22.16 5.74
CA VAL A 4 -22.05 -20.98 5.84
C VAL A 4 -21.94 -20.39 4.43
N ASN A 5 -22.67 -19.29 4.22
CA ASN A 5 -22.59 -18.49 3.02
C ASN A 5 -21.20 -17.83 3.04
N SER A 6 -20.24 -18.43 2.35
CA SER A 6 -18.91 -17.86 2.22
C SER A 6 -19.00 -16.61 1.35
N GLU A 7 -19.07 -15.44 1.99
CA GLU A 7 -18.91 -14.16 1.30
C GLU A 7 -17.60 -14.22 0.48
N LYS A 8 -17.71 -14.19 -0.85
CA LYS A 8 -16.55 -14.14 -1.74
C LYS A 8 -15.76 -12.87 -1.47
N ARG A 9 -14.68 -12.98 -0.71
CA ARG A 9 -13.73 -11.89 -0.45
C ARG A 9 -12.89 -11.64 -1.71
N ASN A 10 -13.29 -10.67 -2.54
CA ASN A 10 -12.44 -10.18 -3.64
C ASN A 10 -11.35 -9.27 -3.05
N GLY A 11 -10.27 -9.89 -2.57
CA GLY A 11 -9.05 -9.19 -2.18
C GLY A 11 -8.18 -8.90 -3.40
N LYS A 12 -7.71 -7.66 -3.54
CA LYS A 12 -6.64 -7.33 -4.49
C LYS A 12 -5.37 -6.97 -3.71
N VAL A 13 -4.22 -7.24 -4.31
CA VAL A 13 -2.90 -6.98 -3.73
C VAL A 13 -2.08 -6.16 -4.73
N ARG A 14 -1.40 -5.10 -4.26
CA ARG A 14 -0.36 -4.37 -5.00
C ARG A 14 0.94 -4.53 -4.24
N CYS A 15 2.00 -4.76 -5.00
CA CYS A 15 3.37 -4.65 -4.52
C CYS A 15 4.05 -3.54 -5.32
N SER A 16 4.78 -2.67 -4.65
CA SER A 16 5.51 -1.57 -5.28
C SER A 16 6.90 -1.50 -4.70
N PHE A 17 7.87 -1.29 -5.57
CA PHE A 17 9.29 -1.30 -5.24
C PHE A 17 9.80 0.12 -5.01
N GLY A 18 10.57 0.32 -3.95
CA GLY A 18 11.17 1.61 -3.62
C GLY A 18 12.62 1.46 -3.17
N TYR A 19 13.41 2.51 -3.38
CA TYR A 19 14.81 2.58 -2.98
C TYR A 19 15.01 3.76 -2.04
N ASP A 20 15.64 3.54 -0.89
CA ASP A 20 16.06 4.59 0.05
C ASP A 20 17.51 4.99 -0.27
N PRO A 21 17.74 6.15 -0.93
CA PRO A 21 19.06 6.49 -1.45
C PRO A 21 20.10 6.79 -0.38
N LEU A 22 19.72 7.25 0.82
CA LEU A 22 20.71 7.50 1.88
C LEU A 22 20.91 6.29 2.81
N GLY A 23 20.07 5.25 2.68
CA GLY A 23 20.15 4.02 3.46
C GLY A 23 20.61 2.85 2.60
N GLU A 24 20.78 3.09 1.30
CA GLU A 24 21.21 2.16 0.27
C GLU A 24 20.45 0.83 0.29
N GLN A 25 19.15 0.90 0.60
CA GLN A 25 18.30 -0.27 0.78
C GLN A 25 17.09 -0.23 -0.13
N PHE A 26 16.75 -1.39 -0.69
CA PHE A 26 15.52 -1.58 -1.43
C PHE A 26 14.43 -2.10 -0.50
N LYS A 27 13.21 -1.61 -0.69
CA LYS A 27 12.03 -2.09 0.03
C LYS A 27 10.88 -2.35 -0.93
N VAL A 28 10.02 -3.29 -0.56
CA VAL A 28 8.76 -3.57 -1.23
C VAL A 28 7.63 -3.20 -0.30
N LEU A 29 6.78 -2.27 -0.73
CA LEU A 29 5.50 -1.98 -0.09
C LEU A 29 4.46 -2.93 -0.66
N ARG A 30 3.81 -3.72 0.19
CA ARG A 30 2.64 -4.52 -0.15
C ARG A 30 1.39 -3.90 0.46
N ILE A 31 0.40 -3.63 -0.38
CA ILE A 31 -0.92 -3.17 0.02
C ILE A 31 -1.91 -4.27 -0.35
N THR A 32 -2.67 -4.74 0.63
CA THR A 32 -3.80 -5.66 0.40
C THR A 32 -5.07 -4.91 0.74
N TRP A 33 -6.02 -4.87 -0.20
CA TRP A 33 -7.34 -4.28 0.06
C TRP A 33 -8.43 -5.31 -0.17
N LEU A 34 -9.34 -5.39 0.80
CA LEU A 34 -10.47 -6.30 0.80
C LEU A 34 -11.75 -5.52 0.65
N ARG A 35 -12.58 -5.90 -0.33
CA ARG A 35 -13.97 -5.47 -0.37
C ARG A 35 -14.77 -6.32 0.59
N LYS A 36 -15.32 -5.72 1.65
CA LYS A 36 -16.30 -6.39 2.53
C LYS A 36 -17.68 -5.78 2.28
N GLY A 37 -18.53 -6.56 1.61
CA GLY A 37 -19.89 -6.13 1.27
C GLY A 37 -19.95 -4.84 0.44
N THR A 38 -20.85 -3.94 0.84
CA THR A 38 -21.14 -2.70 0.12
C THR A 38 -20.33 -1.48 0.59
N GLN A 39 -19.73 -1.49 1.79
CA GLN A 39 -19.20 -0.25 2.38
C GLN A 39 -17.89 -0.37 3.20
N GLU A 40 -17.49 -1.55 3.69
CA GLU A 40 -16.28 -1.65 4.50
C GLU A 40 -15.08 -2.11 3.67
N TRP A 41 -14.00 -1.33 3.74
CA TRP A 41 -12.76 -1.63 3.06
C TRP A 41 -11.64 -1.72 4.08
N LEU A 42 -11.02 -2.89 4.16
CA LEU A 42 -9.85 -3.10 5.00
C LEU A 42 -8.59 -2.97 4.15
N GLY A 43 -7.68 -2.06 4.53
CA GLY A 43 -6.35 -1.93 3.95
C GLY A 43 -5.29 -2.50 4.89
N GLU A 44 -4.55 -3.50 4.45
CA GLU A 44 -3.37 -4.00 5.15
C GLU A 44 -2.09 -3.62 4.41
N TYR A 45 -1.11 -3.13 5.15
CA TYR A 45 0.13 -2.60 4.61
C TYR A 45 1.29 -3.37 5.23
N HIS A 46 2.18 -3.88 4.37
CA HIS A 46 3.39 -4.56 4.80
C HIS A 46 4.59 -4.01 4.05
N VAL A 47 5.75 -4.07 4.70
CA VAL A 47 7.03 -3.73 4.09
C VAL A 47 7.95 -4.93 4.17
N LEU A 48 8.64 -5.20 3.08
CA LEU A 48 9.78 -6.10 3.04
C LEU A 48 11.01 -5.28 2.69
N THR A 49 12.05 -5.32 3.53
CA THR A 49 13.36 -4.78 3.18
C THR A 49 14.18 -5.87 2.51
N LEU A 50 14.72 -5.59 1.32
CA LEU A 50 15.57 -6.51 0.57
C LEU A 50 17.03 -6.35 0.98
N GLY A 51 17.74 -7.45 1.07
CA GLY A 51 19.15 -7.52 1.46
C GLY A 51 19.60 -8.97 1.58
N THR A 52 20.82 -9.20 2.07
CA THR A 52 21.45 -10.53 2.20
C THR A 52 21.04 -11.32 3.45
N GLY A 53 20.05 -10.84 4.21
CA GLY A 53 19.54 -11.48 5.42
C GLY A 53 18.21 -12.22 5.24
N ASN A 54 17.61 -12.63 6.35
CA ASN A 54 16.29 -13.25 6.37
C ASN A 54 15.21 -12.24 5.96
N LEU A 55 14.60 -12.49 4.82
CA LEU A 55 13.50 -11.69 4.27
C LEU A 55 12.21 -11.98 5.06
N SER A 56 11.66 -10.94 5.69
CA SER A 56 10.38 -11.04 6.41
C SER A 56 9.50 -9.83 6.14
N TRP A 57 8.21 -10.08 5.97
CA TRP A 57 7.20 -9.03 5.84
C TRP A 57 6.85 -8.48 7.21
N ARG A 58 7.01 -7.17 7.41
CA ARG A 58 6.55 -6.47 8.61
C ARG A 58 5.27 -5.70 8.32
N LYS A 59 4.24 -5.89 9.15
CA LYS A 59 3.02 -5.08 9.10
C LYS A 59 3.31 -3.65 9.53
N ILE A 60 2.80 -2.68 8.79
CA ILE A 60 2.91 -1.25 9.10
C ILE A 60 1.53 -0.60 9.18
N GLN A 61 1.47 0.58 9.78
CA GLN A 61 0.25 1.35 9.87
C GLN A 61 0.20 2.41 8.78
N CYS A 62 -0.98 2.58 8.17
CA CYS A 62 -1.29 3.71 7.31
C CYS A 62 -2.53 4.40 7.88
N ARG A 63 -2.46 5.72 8.08
CA ARG A 63 -3.60 6.52 8.55
C ARG A 63 -4.43 7.10 7.42
N ILE A 64 -4.00 6.90 6.17
CA ILE A 64 -4.67 7.39 4.97
C ILE A 64 -5.49 6.25 4.39
N LEU A 65 -6.81 6.33 4.49
CA LEU A 65 -7.69 5.33 3.89
C LEU A 65 -7.81 5.57 2.38
N HIS A 66 -7.16 4.72 1.59
CA HIS A 66 -7.09 4.85 0.15
C HIS A 66 -7.06 3.50 -0.58
N TYR A 67 -7.32 3.55 -1.88
CA TYR A 67 -7.33 2.43 -2.82
C TYR A 67 -6.29 2.69 -3.89
N PRO A 68 -5.18 1.92 -3.94
CA PRO A 68 -4.25 2.01 -5.06
C PRO A 68 -4.99 1.68 -6.37
N LEU A 69 -4.77 2.51 -7.40
CA LEU A 69 -5.29 2.24 -8.74
C LEU A 69 -4.43 1.17 -9.44
N GLU A 70 -4.72 0.88 -10.70
CA GLU A 70 -4.10 -0.26 -11.38
C GLU A 70 -2.64 -0.05 -11.79
N ASP A 71 -2.20 1.20 -11.82
CA ASP A 71 -0.85 1.57 -12.20
C ASP A 71 0.18 1.24 -11.12
N ASN A 72 1.35 0.81 -11.57
CA ASN A 72 2.49 0.59 -10.69
C ASN A 72 2.99 1.93 -10.14
N GLY A 73 3.36 1.96 -8.86
CA GLY A 73 4.00 3.13 -8.28
C GLY A 73 5.40 3.38 -8.84
N ILE A 74 5.82 4.64 -8.85
CA ILE A 74 7.15 5.08 -9.29
C ILE A 74 7.91 5.58 -8.06
N CYS A 75 9.16 5.16 -7.89
CA CYS A 75 10.01 5.66 -6.82
C CYS A 75 10.95 6.76 -7.33
N ILE A 76 10.87 7.94 -6.72
CA ILE A 76 11.68 9.12 -7.05
C ILE A 76 12.27 9.65 -5.75
N ASN A 77 13.61 9.77 -5.68
CA ASN A 77 14.33 10.35 -4.54
C ASN A 77 13.94 9.80 -3.16
N GLY A 78 13.77 8.48 -3.03
CA GLY A 78 13.41 7.88 -1.72
C GLY A 78 11.91 7.88 -1.41
N VAL A 79 11.06 8.37 -2.32
CA VAL A 79 9.61 8.41 -2.14
C VAL A 79 8.95 7.60 -3.25
N LEU A 80 8.07 6.68 -2.86
CA LEU A 80 7.23 5.93 -3.78
C LEU A 80 5.89 6.66 -3.99
N TYR A 81 5.56 6.99 -5.23
CA TYR A 81 4.34 7.67 -5.64
C TYR A 81 3.44 6.71 -6.39
N TYR A 82 2.15 6.68 -6.06
CA TYR A 82 1.18 5.88 -6.82
C TYR A 82 -0.20 6.55 -6.83
N PRO A 83 -0.93 6.43 -7.95
CA PRO A 83 -2.28 6.94 -8.03
C PRO A 83 -3.21 6.11 -7.15
N ALA A 84 -4.07 6.80 -6.41
CA ALA A 84 -5.02 6.18 -5.52
C ALA A 84 -6.34 6.95 -5.48
N ARG A 85 -7.40 6.26 -5.07
CA ARG A 85 -8.69 6.87 -4.72
C ARG A 85 -8.82 6.91 -3.20
N LEU A 86 -9.21 8.03 -2.61
CA LEU A 86 -9.52 8.10 -1.19
C LEU A 86 -10.88 7.44 -0.91
N SER A 87 -11.16 7.13 0.36
CA SER A 87 -12.51 6.69 0.80
C SER A 87 -13.61 7.69 0.46
N THR A 88 -13.29 8.98 0.38
CA THR A 88 -14.19 10.06 -0.07
C THR A 88 -14.51 10.00 -1.57
N GLY A 89 -13.84 9.12 -2.32
CA GLY A 89 -13.99 8.99 -3.77
C GLY A 89 -13.08 9.91 -4.59
N LYS A 90 -12.34 10.84 -3.96
CA LYS A 90 -11.39 11.73 -4.64
C LYS A 90 -10.18 10.95 -5.17
N HIS A 91 -9.78 11.21 -6.41
CA HIS A 91 -8.52 10.72 -6.98
C HIS A 91 -7.36 11.59 -6.48
N THR A 92 -6.27 10.96 -6.10
CA THR A 92 -5.10 11.63 -5.54
C THR A 92 -3.83 10.82 -5.81
N MET A 93 -2.67 11.41 -5.56
CA MET A 93 -1.40 10.70 -5.51
C MET A 93 -1.02 10.45 -4.06
N VAL A 94 -0.95 9.17 -3.66
CA VAL A 94 -0.44 8.78 -2.35
C VAL A 94 1.05 8.51 -2.47
N CYS A 95 1.77 8.98 -1.47
CA CYS A 95 3.21 8.87 -1.37
C CYS A 95 3.55 7.98 -0.17
N PHE A 96 4.65 7.25 -0.29
CA PHE A 96 5.24 6.46 0.76
C PHE A 96 6.74 6.77 0.83
N ASP A 97 7.17 7.40 1.92
CA ASP A 97 8.58 7.63 2.20
C ASP A 97 9.24 6.29 2.55
N VAL A 98 10.17 5.83 1.71
CA VAL A 98 10.73 4.46 1.79
C VAL A 98 11.52 4.27 3.09
N ARG A 99 12.20 5.31 3.55
CA ARG A 99 13.04 5.28 4.74
C ARG A 99 12.22 5.21 6.01
N SER A 100 11.39 6.22 6.23
CA SER A 100 10.57 6.40 7.43
C SER A 100 9.32 5.54 7.43
N GLU A 101 8.96 4.97 6.27
CA GLU A 101 7.80 4.11 6.05
C GLU A 101 6.48 4.79 6.39
N LYS A 102 6.40 6.09 6.08
CA LYS A 102 5.23 6.92 6.33
C LYS A 102 4.52 7.26 5.04
N PHE A 103 3.18 7.28 5.13
CA PHE A 103 2.32 7.67 4.03
C PHE A 103 1.93 9.14 4.15
N PHE A 104 1.83 9.81 3.00
CA PHE A 104 1.30 11.16 2.88
C PHE A 104 0.61 11.34 1.52
N ILE A 105 -0.20 12.38 1.38
CA ILE A 105 -0.84 12.75 0.11
C ILE A 105 0.03 13.83 -0.53
N ALA A 106 0.35 13.70 -1.83
CA ALA A 106 0.99 14.78 -2.55
C ALA A 106 0.00 15.95 -2.67
N ASN A 107 0.43 17.16 -2.30
CA ASN A 107 -0.28 18.36 -2.70
C ASN A 107 0.01 18.60 -4.17
N ILE A 108 -1.04 18.57 -4.98
CA ILE A 108 -0.99 19.05 -6.36
C ILE A 108 -1.75 20.37 -6.30
N ASP A 109 -1.01 21.47 -6.24
CA ASP A 109 -1.55 22.82 -6.40
C ASP A 109 -1.87 23.09 -7.88
#